data_AF-A0A5E7RED3-F1
#
_entry.id   AF-A0A5E7RED3-F1
#
_cell.length_a   1.000
_cell.length_b   1.000
_cell.length_c   1.000
_cell.angle_alpha   90.00
_cell.angle_beta   90.00
_cell.angle_gamma   90.00
#
_symmetry.space_group_name_H-M   'P 1'
#
loop_
_entity.id
_entity.type
_entity.pdbx_description
1 polymer ?
#
loop_
_entity_poly.entity_id
_entity_poly.type
_entity_poly.pdbx_seq_one_letter_code
_entity_poly.pdbx_strand_id
1 'polypeptide(L)'
;MNNDLSVLIVEDDPHVLLGCQQALTLEDIPCIGVGSAEEALERVGDNFAGIVISDIRLPGIDGLELLNRLKARDRSLPVVLITGHGDISMAVGAMQKGAYDFMEKPFSPERLVEVARRALEQRGLAREVSSLRRQLAERDSLEGRIIGRSPAMQNLRELIANVADTSANVLIEGETGTGKELVARCLHDFSRRHTRQFVALNCGGLPENLFESEIFGHEANAFTGAGKRRIGKIEHADGGTLFLDEVESMPLPLQIKLLRVLQERTLERLGSNQSVAVDCRVIAATKSDLDESSKAGEFRSDLYYRLNVVTLELPPLRERREDILQLFEYFLQQSSLRFDRTAPELDNQTLSNLMSHDWPGNVRELRNVAERFALGLPAFKKPGAGGSTQGLAFAEAVEAFERNLLSDALQRSGGNLTQASQELGMAKTTLFDKVKKYGLSH
;
A
#
# COMPACT_ATOMS: atom_id res chain seq x y z
N MET A 1 19.52 13.32 -2.12
CA MET A 1 20.55 14.05 -1.34
C MET A 1 21.70 13.09 -1.14
N ASN A 2 22.90 13.43 -1.65
CA ASN A 2 24.10 12.60 -1.48
C ASN A 2 24.29 12.33 0.01
N ASN A 3 24.21 11.07 0.41
CA ASN A 3 24.34 10.66 1.79
C ASN A 3 25.73 10.03 1.95
N ASP A 4 26.76 10.81 1.61
CA ASP A 4 28.15 10.38 1.71
C ASP A 4 28.43 10.08 3.18
N LEU A 5 28.82 8.85 3.46
CA LEU A 5 29.06 8.39 4.82
C LEU A 5 30.26 9.16 5.40
N SER A 6 30.12 9.65 6.63
CA SER A 6 31.15 10.45 7.29
C SER A 6 31.67 9.82 8.59
N VAL A 7 32.89 10.16 8.98
CA VAL A 7 33.50 9.77 10.26
C VAL A 7 33.38 10.93 11.26
N LEU A 8 32.77 10.70 12.42
CA LEU A 8 32.81 11.63 13.55
C LEU A 8 33.93 11.22 14.50
N ILE A 9 34.94 12.08 14.67
CA ILE A 9 36.08 11.86 15.56
C ILE A 9 35.86 12.66 16.85
N VAL A 10 35.97 12.00 18.00
CA VAL A 10 35.82 12.59 19.33
C VAL A 10 37.14 12.45 20.07
N GLU A 11 37.85 13.55 20.24
CA GLU A 11 39.18 13.59 20.84
C GLU A 11 39.42 14.97 21.46
N ASP A 12 39.84 15.00 22.74
CA ASP A 12 40.07 16.24 23.48
C ASP A 12 41.46 16.86 23.20
N ASP A 13 42.44 16.05 22.78
CA ASP A 13 43.75 16.54 22.31
C ASP A 13 43.65 17.11 20.87
N PRO A 14 43.82 18.42 20.68
CA PRO A 14 43.69 19.05 19.35
C PRO A 14 44.71 18.53 18.33
N HIS A 15 45.89 18.09 18.77
CA HIS A 15 46.92 17.57 17.88
C HIS A 15 46.58 16.16 17.39
N VAL A 16 46.07 15.31 18.28
CA VAL A 16 45.61 13.96 17.92
C VAL A 16 44.40 14.05 16.99
N LEU A 17 43.45 14.93 17.32
CA LEU A 17 42.27 15.18 16.50
C LEU A 17 42.66 15.62 15.09
N LEU A 18 43.55 16.61 14.98
CA LEU A 18 44.04 17.11 13.69
C LEU A 18 44.76 16.01 12.89
N GLY A 19 45.60 15.20 13.54
CA GLY A 19 46.29 14.08 12.89
C GLY A 19 45.32 13.03 12.34
N CYS A 20 44.27 12.71 13.08
CA CYS A 20 43.23 11.77 12.63
C CYS A 20 42.43 12.34 11.45
N GLN A 21 42.08 13.63 11.50
CA GLN A 21 41.39 14.30 10.39
C GLN A 21 42.25 14.34 9.12
N GLN A 22 43.54 14.65 9.26
CA GLN A 22 44.48 14.65 8.13
C GLN A 22 44.61 13.27 7.50
N ALA A 23 44.76 12.22 8.32
CA ALA A 23 44.87 10.84 7.83
C ALA A 23 43.63 10.41 7.01
N LEU A 24 42.43 10.74 7.47
CA LEU A 24 41.19 10.42 6.75
C LEU A 24 41.00 11.28 5.51
N THR A 25 41.37 12.57 5.57
CA THR A 25 41.23 13.50 4.44
C THR A 25 42.17 13.14 3.29
N LEU A 26 43.38 12.63 3.57
CA LEU A 26 44.32 12.15 2.56
C LEU A 26 43.78 10.95 1.75
N GLU A 27 42.81 10.24 2.29
CA GLU A 27 42.18 9.06 1.70
C GLU A 27 40.74 9.34 1.21
N ASP A 28 40.40 10.63 1.06
CA ASP A 28 39.08 11.12 0.62
C ASP A 28 37.91 10.65 1.50
N ILE A 29 38.16 10.38 2.78
CA ILE A 29 37.12 9.99 3.74
C ILE A 29 36.57 11.25 4.43
N PRO A 30 35.28 11.61 4.24
CA PRO A 30 34.68 12.76 4.91
C PRO A 30 34.73 12.58 6.43
N CYS A 31 35.31 13.54 7.15
CA CYS A 31 35.40 13.48 8.60
C CYS A 31 35.06 14.81 9.28
N ILE A 32 34.54 14.72 10.50
CA ILE A 32 34.19 15.84 11.36
C ILE A 32 34.82 15.59 12.72
N GLY A 33 35.58 16.54 13.24
CA GLY A 33 36.17 16.49 14.58
C GLY A 33 35.31 17.22 15.61
N VAL A 34 35.24 16.68 16.82
CA VAL A 34 34.67 17.32 18.03
C VAL A 34 35.59 17.09 19.22
N GLY A 35 35.60 18.05 20.14
CA GLY A 35 36.46 18.01 21.33
C GLY A 35 35.87 17.27 22.53
N SER A 36 34.59 16.90 22.48
CA SER A 36 33.86 16.34 23.62
C SER A 36 32.79 15.33 23.21
N ALA A 37 32.47 14.41 24.12
CA ALA A 37 31.41 13.42 23.93
C ALA A 37 30.02 14.08 23.89
N GLU A 38 29.85 15.21 24.57
CA GLU A 38 28.62 16.01 24.57
C GLU A 38 28.33 16.56 23.17
N GLU A 39 29.32 17.16 22.51
CA GLU A 39 29.19 17.64 21.12
C GLU A 39 28.90 16.47 20.16
N ALA A 40 29.48 15.29 20.41
CA ALA A 40 29.20 14.11 19.61
C ALA A 40 27.73 13.67 19.73
N LEU A 41 27.17 13.68 20.94
CA LEU A 41 25.77 13.32 21.19
C LEU A 41 24.76 14.29 20.57
N GLU A 42 25.14 15.55 20.37
CA GLU A 42 24.32 16.54 19.66
C GLU A 42 24.31 16.31 18.14
N ARG A 43 25.45 15.86 17.58
CA ARG A 43 25.57 15.61 16.13
C ARG A 43 25.03 14.25 15.69
N VAL A 44 25.09 13.22 16.54
CA VAL A 44 24.50 11.91 16.24
C VAL A 44 23.00 11.93 16.54
N GLY A 45 22.23 12.34 15.53
CA GLY A 45 20.77 12.17 15.50
C GLY A 45 20.31 10.81 14.97
N ASP A 46 18.99 10.59 14.95
CA ASP A 46 18.34 9.30 14.60
C ASP A 46 18.66 8.78 13.19
N ASN A 47 19.17 9.63 12.29
CA ASN A 47 19.51 9.27 10.92
C ASN A 47 20.98 9.52 10.57
N PHE A 48 21.87 9.65 11.56
CA PHE A 48 23.29 9.94 11.33
C PHE A 48 23.92 8.97 10.32
N ALA A 49 24.44 9.53 9.23
CA ALA A 49 25.00 8.79 8.10
C ALA A 49 26.52 8.63 8.25
N GLY A 50 26.94 7.88 9.26
CA GLY A 50 28.37 7.79 9.54
C GLY A 50 28.72 6.78 10.63
N ILE A 51 29.99 6.84 11.03
CA ILE A 51 30.57 6.10 12.17
C ILE A 51 31.10 7.07 13.22
N VAL A 52 31.31 6.58 14.44
CA VAL A 52 31.97 7.35 15.50
C VAL A 52 33.30 6.70 15.86
N ILE A 53 34.36 7.49 15.94
CA ILE A 53 35.66 7.11 16.47
C ILE A 53 35.93 8.01 17.68
N SER A 54 36.07 7.45 18.87
CA SER A 54 36.15 8.22 20.12
C SER A 54 37.34 7.79 20.95
N ASP A 55 38.06 8.74 21.56
CA ASP A 55 38.88 8.41 22.73
C ASP A 55 37.98 7.88 23.86
N ILE A 56 38.51 6.94 24.63
CA ILE A 56 37.93 6.47 25.88
C ILE A 56 38.08 7.52 26.96
N ARG A 57 39.23 8.20 27.04
CA ARG A 57 39.53 9.18 28.09
C ARG A 57 39.17 10.58 27.63
N LEU A 58 37.89 10.91 27.72
CA LEU A 58 37.39 12.25 27.47
C LEU A 58 37.05 12.97 28.78
N PRO A 59 37.19 14.32 28.84
CA PRO A 59 36.68 15.10 29.94
C PRO A 59 35.15 15.10 29.92
N GLY A 60 34.52 14.93 31.09
CA GLY A 60 33.06 14.86 31.19
C GLY A 60 32.55 13.44 30.96
N ILE A 61 31.72 13.24 29.92
CA ILE A 61 31.27 11.91 29.50
C ILE A 61 32.45 11.15 28.88
N ASP A 62 32.79 9.98 29.45
CA ASP A 62 33.84 9.13 28.90
C ASP A 62 33.40 8.37 27.64
N GLY A 63 34.35 7.83 26.87
CA GLY A 63 34.05 7.16 25.61
C GLY A 63 33.24 5.85 25.77
N LEU A 64 33.29 5.20 26.93
CA LEU A 64 32.49 4.00 27.21
C LEU A 64 31.03 4.35 27.49
N GLU A 65 30.77 5.45 28.18
CA GLU A 65 29.44 5.98 28.39
C GLU A 65 28.87 6.55 27.10
N LEU A 66 29.68 7.23 26.29
CA LEU A 66 29.31 7.65 24.94
C LEU A 66 28.87 6.44 24.08
N LEU A 67 29.64 5.35 24.07
CA LEU A 67 29.27 4.10 23.40
C LEU A 67 27.89 3.61 23.83
N ASN A 68 27.63 3.54 25.14
CA ASN A 68 26.34 3.05 25.66
C ASN A 68 25.17 3.92 25.19
N ARG A 69 25.33 5.25 25.27
CA ARG A 69 24.28 6.20 24.84
C ARG A 69 24.02 6.13 23.33
N LEU A 70 25.08 6.02 22.54
CA LEU A 70 25.00 5.88 21.09
C LEU A 70 24.33 4.56 20.68
N LYS A 71 24.68 3.44 21.33
CA LYS A 71 24.08 2.13 21.06
C LYS A 71 22.65 1.98 21.55
N ALA A 72 22.27 2.73 22.58
CA ALA A 72 20.88 2.83 23.01
C ALA A 72 20.01 3.54 21.98
N ARG A 73 20.55 4.55 21.27
CA ARG A 73 19.87 5.26 20.18
C ARG A 73 19.85 4.45 18.88
N ASP A 74 21.00 3.96 18.45
CA ASP A 74 21.16 3.19 17.22
C ASP A 74 22.13 2.02 17.43
N ARG A 75 21.58 0.82 17.59
CA ARG A 75 22.37 -0.41 17.75
C ARG A 75 23.27 -0.70 16.56
N SER A 76 22.89 -0.24 15.37
CA SER A 76 23.60 -0.48 14.12
C SER A 76 24.72 0.52 13.84
N LEU A 77 24.87 1.57 14.66
CA LEU A 77 25.93 2.57 14.53
C LEU A 77 27.29 1.97 14.92
N PRO A 78 28.29 1.90 14.02
CA PRO A 78 29.64 1.49 14.39
C PRO A 78 30.31 2.57 15.26
N VAL A 79 30.84 2.14 16.40
CA VAL A 79 31.58 2.98 17.33
C VAL A 79 32.93 2.33 17.57
N VAL A 80 34.00 3.00 17.18
CA VAL A 80 35.38 2.57 17.37
C VAL A 80 35.95 3.34 18.56
N LEU A 81 36.58 2.63 19.49
CA LEU A 81 37.20 3.27 20.64
C LEU A 81 38.72 3.33 20.49
N ILE A 82 39.29 4.46 20.85
CA ILE A 82 40.73 4.70 20.90
C ILE A 82 41.16 4.77 22.38
N THR A 83 42.24 4.09 22.76
CA THR A 83 42.79 4.13 24.14
C THR A 83 44.25 4.51 24.14
N GLY A 84 44.75 5.09 25.24
CA GLY A 84 46.17 5.23 25.53
C GLY A 84 46.79 4.11 26.39
N HIS A 85 46.01 3.12 26.82
CA HIS A 85 46.49 1.97 27.62
C HIS A 85 45.87 0.66 27.08
N GLY A 86 46.72 -0.28 26.68
CA GLY A 86 46.38 -1.63 26.21
C GLY A 86 45.83 -2.58 27.27
N ASP A 87 44.90 -2.12 28.11
CA ASP A 87 44.17 -3.01 29.01
C ASP A 87 43.18 -3.86 28.21
N ILE A 88 43.58 -5.11 27.96
CA ILE A 88 42.81 -6.13 27.25
C ILE A 88 41.42 -6.30 27.91
N SER A 89 41.32 -6.16 29.23
CA SER A 89 40.06 -6.31 29.97
C SER A 89 39.04 -5.24 29.57
N MET A 90 39.51 -4.01 29.38
CA MET A 90 38.69 -2.88 28.94
C MET A 90 38.24 -3.06 27.49
N ALA A 91 39.14 -3.49 26.60
CA ALA A 91 38.82 -3.75 25.20
C ALA A 91 37.73 -4.83 25.08
N VAL A 92 37.87 -5.95 25.80
CA VAL A 92 36.86 -7.01 25.84
C VAL A 92 35.52 -6.49 26.38
N GLY A 93 35.54 -5.68 27.44
CA GLY A 93 34.34 -5.06 28.00
C GLY A 93 33.64 -4.11 27.02
N ALA A 94 34.40 -3.34 26.23
CA ALA A 94 33.86 -2.45 25.20
C ALA A 94 33.20 -3.24 24.05
N MET A 95 33.84 -4.32 23.60
CA MET A 95 33.29 -5.20 22.57
C MET A 95 31.99 -5.87 23.05
N GLN A 96 31.92 -6.32 24.30
CA GLN A 96 30.69 -6.84 24.90
C GLN A 96 29.56 -5.81 24.98
N LYS A 97 29.90 -4.52 25.15
CA LYS A 97 28.96 -3.39 25.11
C LYS A 97 28.60 -2.95 23.67
N GLY A 98 29.14 -3.62 22.66
CA GLY A 98 28.79 -3.42 21.26
C GLY A 98 29.68 -2.45 20.50
N ALA A 99 30.88 -2.11 21.00
CA ALA A 99 31.90 -1.43 20.20
C ALA A 99 32.16 -2.22 18.91
N TYR A 100 32.39 -1.51 17.81
CA TYR A 100 32.71 -2.12 16.53
C TYR A 100 34.14 -2.64 16.51
N ASP A 101 35.08 -1.80 16.95
CA ASP A 101 36.50 -2.11 17.03
C ASP A 101 37.17 -1.24 18.09
N PHE A 102 38.43 -1.55 18.38
CA PHE A 102 39.26 -0.89 19.38
C PHE A 102 40.68 -0.68 18.86
N MET A 103 41.22 0.52 19.08
CA MET A 103 42.57 0.91 18.67
C MET A 103 43.37 1.45 19.85
N GLU A 104 44.63 1.03 19.95
CA GLU A 104 45.57 1.49 20.98
C GLU A 104 46.51 2.55 20.42
N LYS A 105 46.70 3.66 21.17
CA LYS A 105 47.69 4.70 20.89
C LYS A 105 49.08 4.20 21.35
N PRO A 106 50.15 4.39 20.55
CA PRO A 106 50.14 5.02 19.23
C PRO A 106 49.65 4.05 18.13
N PHE A 107 48.74 4.51 17.26
CA PHE A 107 48.30 3.79 16.07
C PHE A 107 48.84 4.47 14.81
N SER A 108 49.01 3.70 13.73
CA SER A 108 49.43 4.25 12.45
C SER A 108 48.24 4.88 11.70
N PRO A 109 48.46 5.91 10.86
CA PRO A 109 47.43 6.48 10.01
C PRO A 109 46.72 5.44 9.14
N GLU A 110 47.45 4.45 8.64
CA GLU A 110 46.91 3.37 7.80
C GLU A 110 45.90 2.52 8.57
N ARG A 111 46.18 2.22 9.85
CA ARG A 111 45.26 1.46 10.70
C ARG A 111 43.95 2.22 10.94
N LEU A 112 44.02 3.52 11.20
CA LEU A 112 42.85 4.37 11.38
C LEU A 112 41.96 4.34 10.13
N VAL A 113 42.57 4.52 8.95
CA VAL A 113 41.89 4.49 7.65
C VAL A 113 41.26 3.13 7.39
N GLU A 114 41.98 2.03 7.65
CA GLU A 114 41.49 0.67 7.42
C GLU A 114 40.26 0.35 8.30
N VAL A 115 40.32 0.71 9.58
CA VAL A 115 39.20 0.52 10.52
C VAL A 115 38.02 1.42 10.13
N ALA A 116 38.27 2.68 9.80
CA ALA A 116 37.23 3.60 9.34
C ALA A 116 36.52 3.09 8.09
N ARG A 117 37.27 2.62 7.08
CA ARG A 117 36.70 2.12 5.81
C ARG A 117 35.79 0.91 6.02
N ARG A 118 36.23 -0.07 6.81
CA ARG A 118 35.42 -1.26 7.16
C ARG A 118 34.17 -0.90 7.95
N ALA A 119 34.31 0.01 8.92
CA ALA A 119 33.18 0.49 9.71
C ALA A 119 32.16 1.25 8.83
N LEU A 120 32.62 2.10 7.90
CA LEU A 120 31.77 2.81 6.95
C LEU A 120 31.04 1.84 6.02
N GLU A 121 31.71 0.81 5.50
CA GLU A 121 31.09 -0.22 4.66
C GLU A 121 29.96 -0.94 5.41
N GLN A 122 30.20 -1.37 6.66
CA GLN A 122 29.16 -1.97 7.48
C GLN A 122 28.00 -1.00 7.74
N ARG A 123 28.28 0.29 7.96
CA ARG A 123 27.22 1.30 8.13
C ARG A 123 26.40 1.45 6.85
N GLY A 124 27.03 1.45 5.68
CA GLY A 124 26.37 1.49 4.38
C GLY A 124 25.39 0.33 4.23
N LEU A 125 25.87 -0.90 4.44
CA LEU A 125 25.05 -2.12 4.34
C LEU A 125 23.88 -2.12 5.34
N ALA A 126 24.12 -1.76 6.60
CA ALA A 126 23.07 -1.72 7.62
C ALA A 126 21.97 -0.70 7.27
N ARG A 127 22.35 0.45 6.71
CA ARG A 127 21.41 1.48 6.26
C ARG A 127 20.64 1.04 5.02
N GLU A 128 21.27 0.34 4.08
CA GLU A 128 20.61 -0.21 2.90
C GLU A 128 19.56 -1.26 3.30
N VAL A 129 19.91 -2.22 4.16
CA VAL A 129 18.97 -3.22 4.69
C VAL A 129 17.80 -2.55 5.42
N SER A 130 18.07 -1.53 6.24
CA SER A 130 17.02 -0.77 6.93
C SER A 130 16.11 -0.02 5.95
N SER A 131 16.68 0.61 4.93
CA SER A 131 15.93 1.30 3.88
C SER A 131 15.05 0.34 3.07
N LEU A 132 15.60 -0.81 2.66
CA LEU A 132 14.85 -1.85 1.95
C LEU A 132 13.71 -2.41 2.81
N ARG A 133 13.97 -2.67 4.10
CA ARG A 133 12.93 -3.09 5.05
C ARG A 133 11.84 -2.04 5.22
N ARG A 134 12.19 -0.76 5.27
CA ARG A 134 11.22 0.34 5.35
C ARG A 134 10.38 0.43 4.09
N GLN A 135 10.99 0.33 2.90
CA GLN A 135 10.26 0.32 1.62
C GLN A 135 9.31 -0.87 1.51
N LEU A 136 9.70 -2.04 2.02
CA LEU A 136 8.83 -3.21 2.11
C LEU A 136 7.67 -2.98 3.09
N ALA A 137 7.94 -2.43 4.28
CA ALA A 137 6.91 -2.11 5.27
C ALA A 137 5.91 -1.05 4.78
N GLU A 138 6.39 -0.04 4.04
CA GLU A 138 5.55 0.98 3.41
C GLU A 138 4.67 0.37 2.30
N ARG A 139 5.22 -0.55 1.48
CA ARG A 139 4.43 -1.31 0.51
C ARG A 139 3.38 -2.21 1.14
N ASP A 140 3.70 -2.78 2.30
CA ASP A 140 2.79 -3.64 3.04
C ASP A 140 1.73 -2.88 3.84
N SER A 141 1.84 -1.56 3.97
CA SER A 141 0.84 -0.71 4.61
C SER A 141 -0.47 -0.63 3.79
N LEU A 142 -1.57 -0.26 4.45
CA LEU A 142 -2.86 -0.03 3.77
C LEU A 142 -2.75 1.04 2.68
N GLU A 143 -1.93 2.08 2.87
CA GLU A 143 -1.69 3.12 1.89
C GLU A 143 -0.92 2.62 0.66
N GLY A 144 0.05 1.72 0.87
CA GLY A 144 0.82 1.09 -0.20
C GLY A 144 -0.01 0.09 -1.04
N ARG A 145 -1.02 -0.54 -0.43
CA ARG A 145 -1.88 -1.53 -1.08
C ARG A 145 -3.12 -0.89 -1.73
N ILE A 146 -3.80 0.01 -1.04
CA ILE A 146 -5.00 0.69 -1.51
C ILE A 146 -4.62 2.09 -1.97
N ILE A 147 -4.25 2.18 -3.25
CA ILE A 147 -3.80 3.43 -3.88
C ILE A 147 -4.99 4.37 -4.10
N GLY A 148 -4.77 5.64 -3.75
CA GLY A 148 -5.71 6.73 -3.97
C GLY A 148 -5.57 7.79 -2.88
N ARG A 149 -5.60 9.06 -3.27
CA ARG A 149 -5.57 10.21 -2.36
C ARG A 149 -6.94 10.83 -2.17
N SER A 150 -7.96 10.36 -2.90
CA SER A 150 -9.31 10.89 -2.74
C SER A 150 -9.86 10.72 -1.33
N PRO A 151 -10.71 11.65 -0.84
CA PRO A 151 -11.33 11.54 0.48
C PRO A 151 -12.05 10.21 0.68
N ALA A 152 -12.72 9.70 -0.35
CA ALA A 152 -13.40 8.40 -0.31
C ALA A 152 -12.41 7.25 -0.05
N MET A 153 -11.23 7.27 -0.68
CA MET A 153 -10.22 6.23 -0.48
C MET A 153 -9.50 6.37 0.87
N GLN A 154 -9.34 7.60 1.39
CA GLN A 154 -8.83 7.83 2.74
C GLN A 154 -9.80 7.26 3.79
N ASN A 155 -11.08 7.61 3.70
CA ASN A 155 -12.13 7.10 4.58
C ASN A 155 -12.23 5.56 4.51
N LEU A 156 -12.13 4.98 3.31
CA LEU A 156 -12.12 3.53 3.14
C LEU A 156 -10.95 2.87 3.89
N ARG A 157 -9.74 3.44 3.82
CA ARG A 157 -8.58 2.91 4.56
C ARG A 157 -8.77 3.00 6.07
N GLU A 158 -9.32 4.10 6.57
CA GLU A 158 -9.64 4.26 8.00
C GLU A 158 -10.66 3.25 8.48
N LEU A 159 -11.75 3.03 7.71
CA LEU A 159 -12.75 2.01 8.02
C LEU A 159 -12.16 0.60 8.01
N ILE A 160 -11.31 0.28 7.03
CA ILE A 160 -10.62 -1.02 6.99
C ILE A 160 -9.74 -1.18 8.23
N ALA A 161 -8.94 -0.17 8.61
CA ALA A 161 -8.10 -0.23 9.79
C ALA A 161 -8.91 -0.47 11.08
N ASN A 162 -10.07 0.18 11.20
CA ASN A 162 -10.95 0.03 12.37
C ASN A 162 -11.63 -1.34 12.44
N VAL A 163 -11.99 -1.92 11.29
CA VAL A 163 -12.82 -3.13 11.23
C VAL A 163 -11.99 -4.40 11.02
N ALA A 164 -10.75 -4.29 10.55
CA ALA A 164 -9.90 -5.44 10.22
C ALA A 164 -9.71 -6.40 11.40
N ASP A 165 -9.52 -5.92 12.64
CA ASP A 165 -9.30 -6.83 13.78
C ASP A 165 -10.58 -7.42 14.40
N THR A 166 -11.75 -7.00 13.92
CA THR A 166 -13.04 -7.51 14.40
C THR A 166 -13.38 -8.88 13.80
N SER A 167 -14.27 -9.64 14.46
CA SER A 167 -14.89 -10.85 13.88
C SER A 167 -16.20 -10.56 13.16
N ALA A 168 -16.55 -9.29 12.94
CA ALA A 168 -17.78 -8.92 12.26
C ALA A 168 -17.71 -9.33 10.78
N ASN A 169 -18.87 -9.71 10.24
CA ASN A 169 -19.04 -9.91 8.81
C ASN A 169 -18.97 -8.55 8.12
N VAL A 170 -18.35 -8.51 6.94
CA VAL A 170 -18.19 -7.28 6.16
C VAL A 170 -18.81 -7.49 4.80
N LEU A 171 -19.68 -6.57 4.38
CA LEU A 171 -20.20 -6.47 3.03
C LEU A 171 -19.44 -5.37 2.28
N ILE A 172 -18.85 -5.71 1.14
CA ILE A 172 -18.13 -4.79 0.27
C ILE A 172 -19.01 -4.51 -0.95
N GLU A 173 -19.40 -3.25 -1.12
CA GLU A 173 -20.27 -2.83 -2.22
C GLU A 173 -19.47 -2.01 -3.22
N GLY A 174 -19.67 -2.28 -4.51
CA GLY A 174 -19.09 -1.46 -5.56
C GLY A 174 -19.09 -2.17 -6.90
N GLU A 175 -18.91 -1.41 -7.98
CA GLU A 175 -19.01 -1.95 -9.33
C GLU A 175 -17.95 -3.03 -9.64
N THR A 176 -18.14 -3.74 -10.75
CA THR A 176 -17.16 -4.69 -11.24
C THR A 176 -15.84 -3.96 -11.56
N GLY A 177 -14.73 -4.48 -11.02
CA GLY A 177 -13.40 -3.93 -11.28
C GLY A 177 -12.96 -2.76 -10.39
N THR A 178 -13.73 -2.36 -9.36
CA THR A 178 -13.34 -1.27 -8.42
C THR A 178 -12.25 -1.65 -7.42
N GLY A 179 -12.02 -2.96 -7.20
CA GLY A 179 -11.02 -3.48 -6.27
C GLY A 179 -11.57 -4.23 -5.05
N LYS A 180 -12.81 -4.74 -5.10
CA LYS A 180 -13.44 -5.45 -3.96
C LYS A 180 -12.59 -6.58 -3.37
N GLU A 181 -11.99 -7.42 -4.21
CA GLU A 181 -11.10 -8.50 -3.75
C GLU A 181 -9.85 -7.96 -3.03
N LEU A 182 -9.27 -6.85 -3.50
CA LEU A 182 -8.12 -6.22 -2.86
C LEU A 182 -8.49 -5.72 -1.45
N VAL A 183 -9.67 -5.11 -1.30
CA VAL A 183 -10.18 -4.68 0.01
C VAL A 183 -10.41 -5.88 0.93
N ALA A 184 -11.01 -6.97 0.42
CA ALA A 184 -11.20 -8.20 1.19
C ALA A 184 -9.87 -8.80 1.68
N ARG A 185 -8.84 -8.81 0.83
CA ARG A 185 -7.48 -9.23 1.20
C ARG A 185 -6.89 -8.32 2.26
N CYS A 186 -7.03 -7.01 2.14
CA CYS A 186 -6.56 -6.07 3.17
C CYS A 186 -7.26 -6.31 4.51
N LEU A 187 -8.58 -6.52 4.53
CA LEU A 187 -9.30 -6.86 5.77
C LEU A 187 -8.78 -8.14 6.43
N HIS A 188 -8.32 -9.11 5.65
CA HIS A 188 -7.71 -10.33 6.17
C HIS A 188 -6.29 -10.09 6.69
N ASP A 189 -5.44 -9.47 5.87
CA ASP A 189 -4.02 -9.25 6.16
C ASP A 189 -3.78 -8.33 7.36
N PHE A 190 -4.71 -7.41 7.62
CA PHE A 190 -4.68 -6.51 8.78
C PHE A 190 -5.50 -7.01 9.99
N SER A 191 -5.96 -8.25 9.96
CA SER A 191 -6.70 -8.86 11.08
C SER A 191 -5.83 -9.77 11.96
N ARG A 192 -6.31 -10.10 13.16
CA ARG A 192 -5.80 -11.25 13.95
C ARG A 192 -5.79 -12.61 13.21
N ARG A 193 -6.48 -12.74 12.08
CA ARG A 193 -6.53 -13.97 11.26
C ARG A 193 -5.54 -13.95 10.07
N HIS A 194 -4.66 -12.96 9.94
CA HIS A 194 -3.72 -12.82 8.81
C HIS A 194 -2.76 -14.00 8.59
N THR A 195 -2.50 -14.82 9.62
CA THR A 195 -1.67 -16.03 9.50
C THR A 195 -2.47 -17.27 9.07
N ARG A 196 -3.80 -17.15 9.00
CA ARG A 196 -4.73 -18.24 8.64
C ARG A 196 -5.09 -18.15 7.16
N GLN A 197 -5.91 -19.08 6.70
CA GLN A 197 -6.28 -19.14 5.28
C GLN A 197 -7.21 -17.99 4.89
N PHE A 198 -6.92 -17.38 3.74
CA PHE A 198 -7.86 -16.55 3.00
C PHE A 198 -8.43 -17.36 1.84
N VAL A 199 -9.70 -17.75 1.95
CA VAL A 199 -10.36 -18.61 0.95
C VAL A 199 -11.35 -17.78 0.16
N ALA A 200 -10.99 -17.47 -1.09
CA ALA A 200 -11.87 -16.78 -2.03
C ALA A 200 -12.74 -17.78 -2.81
N LEU A 201 -14.00 -17.41 -2.98
CA LEU A 201 -14.99 -18.11 -3.79
C LEU A 201 -15.76 -17.07 -4.62
N ASN A 202 -15.81 -17.27 -5.93
CA ASN A 202 -16.68 -16.51 -6.81
C ASN A 202 -18.03 -17.25 -6.90
N CYS A 203 -19.13 -16.57 -6.58
CA CYS A 203 -20.47 -17.15 -6.55
C CYS A 203 -21.15 -17.21 -7.93
N GLY A 204 -20.53 -16.66 -8.97
CA GLY A 204 -20.97 -16.69 -10.36
C GLY A 204 -20.33 -17.81 -11.18
N GLY A 205 -20.99 -18.15 -12.30
CA GLY A 205 -20.37 -18.88 -13.42
C GLY A 205 -20.21 -20.40 -13.29
N LEU A 206 -20.59 -21.02 -12.16
CA LEU A 206 -20.56 -22.48 -11.99
C LEU A 206 -21.98 -23.10 -11.99
N PRO A 207 -22.16 -24.32 -12.55
CA PRO A 207 -23.38 -25.09 -12.37
C PRO A 207 -23.66 -25.35 -10.88
N GLU A 208 -24.92 -25.25 -10.47
CA GLU A 208 -25.36 -25.32 -9.06
C GLU A 208 -24.77 -26.53 -8.31
N ASN A 209 -24.83 -27.72 -8.90
CA ASN A 209 -24.32 -28.96 -8.28
C ASN A 209 -22.78 -28.92 -8.05
N LEU A 210 -22.02 -28.32 -8.96
CA LEU A 210 -20.58 -28.21 -8.82
C LEU A 210 -20.22 -27.16 -7.78
N PHE A 211 -20.95 -26.06 -7.77
CA PHE A 211 -20.77 -24.97 -6.82
C PHE A 211 -21.10 -25.42 -5.39
N GLU A 212 -22.17 -26.18 -5.19
CA GLU A 212 -22.53 -26.77 -3.90
C GLU A 212 -21.43 -27.71 -3.37
N SER A 213 -20.91 -28.57 -4.24
CA SER A 213 -19.79 -29.46 -3.94
C SER A 213 -18.50 -28.73 -3.59
N GLU A 214 -18.26 -27.57 -4.20
CA GLU A 214 -17.09 -26.73 -3.91
C GLU A 214 -17.22 -25.98 -2.58
N ILE A 215 -18.40 -25.43 -2.26
CA ILE A 215 -18.64 -24.72 -0.99
C ILE A 215 -18.60 -25.67 0.19
N PHE A 216 -19.46 -26.69 0.18
CA PHE A 216 -19.75 -27.53 1.35
C PHE A 216 -18.90 -28.81 1.39
N GLY A 217 -18.32 -29.20 0.26
CA GLY A 217 -17.62 -30.49 0.15
C GLY A 217 -18.58 -31.67 0.02
N HIS A 218 -18.02 -32.84 -0.20
CA HIS A 218 -18.79 -34.08 -0.36
C HIS A 218 -18.03 -35.29 0.18
N GLU A 219 -18.78 -36.28 0.64
CA GLU A 219 -18.23 -37.61 0.94
C GLU A 219 -18.10 -38.46 -0.34
N ALA A 220 -17.29 -39.52 -0.26
CA ALA A 220 -17.16 -40.46 -1.37
C ALA A 220 -18.54 -41.09 -1.70
N ASN A 221 -18.86 -41.14 -2.98
CA ASN A 221 -20.11 -41.65 -3.56
C ASN A 221 -21.37 -40.84 -3.22
N ALA A 222 -21.24 -39.56 -2.83
CA ALA A 222 -22.39 -38.69 -2.57
C ALA A 222 -23.28 -38.43 -3.82
N PHE A 223 -22.68 -38.45 -5.02
CA PHE A 223 -23.37 -38.32 -6.31
C PHE A 223 -22.55 -38.99 -7.43
N THR A 224 -23.13 -39.10 -8.63
CA THR A 224 -22.48 -39.71 -9.79
C THR A 224 -21.21 -38.93 -10.17
N GLY A 225 -20.04 -39.57 -10.07
CA GLY A 225 -18.73 -38.93 -10.30
C GLY A 225 -17.97 -38.52 -9.02
N ALA A 226 -18.58 -38.63 -7.84
CA ALA A 226 -17.95 -38.33 -6.55
C ALA A 226 -17.04 -39.48 -6.05
N GLY A 227 -15.97 -39.81 -6.79
CA GLY A 227 -15.13 -40.99 -6.47
C GLY A 227 -14.28 -40.88 -5.19
N LYS A 228 -14.10 -39.68 -4.63
CA LYS A 228 -13.31 -39.44 -3.41
C LYS A 228 -13.96 -38.34 -2.58
N ARG A 229 -13.69 -38.33 -1.26
CA ARG A 229 -14.08 -37.22 -0.38
C ARG A 229 -13.37 -35.92 -0.81
N ARG A 230 -14.10 -34.80 -0.76
CA ARG A 230 -13.58 -33.45 -0.99
C ARG A 230 -13.93 -32.54 0.18
N ILE A 231 -12.92 -31.81 0.67
CA ILE A 231 -13.10 -30.74 1.66
C ILE A 231 -13.62 -29.49 0.94
N GLY A 232 -14.72 -28.93 1.44
CA GLY A 232 -15.33 -27.72 0.89
C GLY A 232 -14.56 -26.45 1.26
N LYS A 233 -14.84 -25.36 0.57
CA LYS A 233 -14.20 -24.05 0.79
C LYS A 233 -14.49 -23.49 2.18
N ILE A 234 -15.69 -23.70 2.73
CA ILE A 234 -16.03 -23.24 4.07
C ILE A 234 -15.18 -23.97 5.12
N GLU A 235 -15.11 -25.30 5.03
CA GLU A 235 -14.29 -26.12 5.93
C GLU A 235 -12.80 -25.78 5.79
N HIS A 236 -12.33 -25.52 4.56
CA HIS A 236 -10.96 -25.10 4.31
C HIS A 236 -10.62 -23.71 4.89
N ALA A 237 -11.63 -22.85 5.05
CA ALA A 237 -11.50 -21.51 5.62
C ALA A 237 -11.53 -21.49 7.15
N ASP A 238 -11.62 -22.65 7.82
CA ASP A 238 -11.71 -22.74 9.27
C ASP A 238 -10.54 -22.04 9.98
N GLY A 239 -10.86 -21.23 11.00
CA GLY A 239 -9.95 -20.32 11.69
C GLY A 239 -9.53 -19.09 10.87
N GLY A 240 -9.84 -19.03 9.58
CA GLY A 240 -9.43 -17.98 8.65
C GLY A 240 -10.57 -17.06 8.19
N THR A 241 -10.53 -16.68 6.92
CA THR A 241 -11.48 -15.77 6.27
C THR A 241 -12.05 -16.41 5.01
N LEU A 242 -13.37 -16.41 4.88
CA LEU A 242 -14.11 -16.80 3.69
C LEU A 242 -14.53 -15.53 2.95
N PHE A 243 -14.04 -15.36 1.72
CA PHE A 243 -14.43 -14.27 0.83
C PHE A 243 -15.42 -14.78 -0.23
N LEU A 244 -16.62 -14.21 -0.24
CA LEU A 244 -17.70 -14.52 -1.19
C LEU A 244 -17.80 -13.37 -2.21
N ASP A 245 -17.23 -13.54 -3.39
CA ASP A 245 -17.33 -12.57 -4.48
C ASP A 245 -18.60 -12.80 -5.29
N GLU A 246 -19.19 -11.71 -5.79
CA GLU A 246 -20.45 -11.69 -6.55
C GLU A 246 -21.59 -12.43 -5.83
N VAL A 247 -21.76 -12.19 -4.51
CA VAL A 247 -22.74 -12.90 -3.67
C VAL A 247 -24.18 -12.75 -4.17
N GLU A 248 -24.50 -11.68 -4.88
CA GLU A 248 -25.79 -11.44 -5.53
C GLU A 248 -26.13 -12.53 -6.57
N SER A 249 -25.12 -13.21 -7.12
CA SER A 249 -25.28 -14.25 -8.13
C SER A 249 -25.53 -15.65 -7.52
N MET A 250 -25.57 -15.75 -6.19
CA MET A 250 -25.73 -17.04 -5.50
C MET A 250 -27.16 -17.60 -5.66
N PRO A 251 -27.33 -18.87 -6.09
CA PRO A 251 -28.65 -19.51 -6.14
C PRO A 251 -29.38 -19.53 -4.78
N LEU A 252 -30.69 -19.25 -4.78
CA LEU A 252 -31.53 -19.20 -3.57
C LEU A 252 -31.43 -20.45 -2.66
N PRO A 253 -31.40 -21.71 -3.17
CA PRO A 253 -31.26 -22.88 -2.32
C PRO A 253 -29.95 -22.88 -1.51
N LEU A 254 -28.89 -22.31 -2.08
CA LEU A 254 -27.57 -22.25 -1.44
C LEU A 254 -27.47 -21.10 -0.44
N GLN A 255 -28.19 -19.99 -0.69
CA GLN A 255 -28.34 -18.92 0.30
C GLN A 255 -28.92 -19.46 1.63
N ILE A 256 -29.90 -20.37 1.57
CA ILE A 256 -30.50 -21.02 2.75
C ILE A 256 -29.46 -21.85 3.51
N LYS A 257 -28.67 -22.66 2.79
CA LYS A 257 -27.63 -23.50 3.41
C LYS A 257 -26.52 -22.65 4.01
N LEU A 258 -26.06 -21.63 3.30
CA LEU A 258 -25.06 -20.69 3.81
C LEU A 258 -25.56 -20.00 5.08
N LEU A 259 -26.80 -19.51 5.11
CA LEU A 259 -27.38 -18.89 6.29
C LEU A 259 -27.33 -19.82 7.51
N ARG A 260 -27.67 -21.11 7.36
CA ARG A 260 -27.57 -22.09 8.44
C ARG A 260 -26.15 -22.23 8.95
N VAL A 261 -25.17 -22.35 8.05
CA VAL A 261 -23.75 -22.40 8.44
C VAL A 261 -23.32 -21.16 9.20
N LEU A 262 -23.72 -19.96 8.76
CA LEU A 262 -23.39 -18.70 9.44
C LEU A 262 -24.05 -18.59 10.82
N GLN A 263 -25.21 -19.19 11.02
CA GLN A 263 -25.96 -19.18 12.29
C GLN A 263 -25.44 -20.22 13.27
N GLU A 264 -25.33 -21.48 12.83
CA GLU A 264 -25.02 -22.64 13.66
C GLU A 264 -23.50 -22.86 13.83
N ARG A 265 -22.67 -22.24 12.97
CA ARG A 265 -21.21 -22.44 12.91
C ARG A 265 -20.83 -23.91 12.70
N THR A 266 -21.67 -24.60 11.97
CA THR A 266 -21.48 -26.00 11.59
C THR A 266 -21.89 -26.18 10.14
N LEU A 267 -21.31 -27.17 9.47
CA LEU A 267 -21.69 -27.56 8.11
C LEU A 267 -21.78 -29.07 7.99
N GLU A 268 -22.61 -29.53 7.05
CA GLU A 268 -22.73 -30.93 6.66
C GLU A 268 -22.26 -31.08 5.21
N ARG A 269 -21.40 -32.08 4.96
CA ARG A 269 -20.95 -32.39 3.60
C ARG A 269 -22.08 -33.07 2.83
N LEU A 270 -22.07 -32.91 1.50
CA LEU A 270 -23.01 -33.65 0.65
C LEU A 270 -22.84 -35.16 0.84
N GLY A 271 -23.96 -35.85 1.06
CA GLY A 271 -23.99 -37.29 1.33
C GLY A 271 -23.61 -37.70 2.76
N SER A 272 -23.52 -36.74 3.70
CA SER A 272 -23.21 -37.00 5.11
C SER A 272 -24.21 -36.31 6.03
N ASN A 273 -24.49 -36.93 7.18
CA ASN A 273 -25.21 -36.30 8.30
C ASN A 273 -24.24 -35.89 9.43
N GLN A 274 -22.93 -35.95 9.17
CA GLN A 274 -21.93 -35.56 10.16
C GLN A 274 -21.77 -34.03 10.13
N SER A 275 -22.12 -33.42 11.25
CA SER A 275 -21.89 -31.99 11.49
C SER A 275 -20.40 -31.71 11.75
N VAL A 276 -19.86 -30.70 11.07
CA VAL A 276 -18.47 -30.24 11.16
C VAL A 276 -18.47 -28.80 11.65
N ALA A 277 -17.88 -28.54 12.82
CA ALA A 277 -17.75 -27.18 13.34
C ALA A 277 -16.79 -26.34 12.49
N VAL A 278 -17.16 -25.08 12.24
CA VAL A 278 -16.35 -24.11 11.50
C VAL A 278 -16.42 -22.72 12.13
N ASP A 279 -15.26 -22.07 12.25
CA ASP A 279 -15.14 -20.67 12.65
C ASP A 279 -14.37 -19.89 11.58
N CYS A 280 -15.08 -19.33 10.62
CA CYS A 280 -14.50 -18.41 9.64
C CYS A 280 -15.15 -17.02 9.76
N ARG A 281 -14.35 -15.97 9.54
CA ARG A 281 -14.87 -14.63 9.29
C ARG A 281 -15.38 -14.56 7.86
N VAL A 282 -16.57 -14.00 7.63
CA VAL A 282 -17.11 -13.86 6.29
C VAL A 282 -16.99 -12.42 5.79
N ILE A 283 -16.44 -12.28 4.59
CA ILE A 283 -16.41 -11.05 3.82
C ILE A 283 -17.18 -11.34 2.53
N ALA A 284 -18.25 -10.60 2.26
CA ALA A 284 -19.01 -10.72 1.03
C ALA A 284 -18.76 -9.50 0.14
N ALA A 285 -18.77 -9.69 -1.17
CA ALA A 285 -18.70 -8.61 -2.15
C ALA A 285 -19.87 -8.70 -3.12
N THR A 286 -20.45 -7.54 -3.43
CA THR A 286 -21.56 -7.39 -4.37
C THR A 286 -21.32 -6.22 -5.32
N LYS A 287 -21.88 -6.29 -6.52
CA LYS A 287 -21.98 -5.15 -7.45
C LYS A 287 -23.36 -4.49 -7.49
N SER A 288 -24.33 -5.10 -6.82
CA SER A 288 -25.73 -4.71 -6.81
C SER A 288 -26.18 -4.44 -5.38
N ASP A 289 -27.20 -3.59 -5.23
CA ASP A 289 -27.84 -3.37 -3.94
C ASP A 289 -28.60 -4.64 -3.50
N LEU A 290 -28.14 -5.25 -2.40
CA LEU A 290 -28.75 -6.48 -1.89
C LEU A 290 -30.08 -6.24 -1.17
N ASP A 291 -30.34 -5.02 -0.68
CA ASP A 291 -31.64 -4.65 -0.11
C ASP A 291 -32.70 -4.56 -1.21
N GLU A 292 -32.37 -3.95 -2.35
CA GLU A 292 -33.23 -3.95 -3.54
C GLU A 292 -33.44 -5.37 -4.09
N SER A 293 -32.36 -6.15 -4.21
CA SER A 293 -32.43 -7.55 -4.67
C SER A 293 -33.30 -8.40 -3.73
N SER A 294 -33.29 -8.09 -2.43
CA SER A 294 -34.14 -8.74 -1.44
C SER A 294 -35.63 -8.42 -1.62
N LYS A 295 -35.96 -7.16 -1.95
CA LYS A 295 -37.34 -6.75 -2.26
C LYS A 295 -37.85 -7.38 -3.55
N ALA A 296 -36.96 -7.65 -4.51
CA ALA A 296 -37.28 -8.34 -5.77
C ALA A 296 -37.41 -9.87 -5.62
N GLY A 297 -37.03 -10.45 -4.46
CA GLY A 297 -37.07 -11.89 -4.23
C GLY A 297 -35.91 -12.68 -4.86
N GLU A 298 -34.89 -11.99 -5.36
CA GLU A 298 -33.68 -12.59 -5.97
C GLU A 298 -32.62 -12.90 -4.92
N PHE A 299 -32.67 -12.21 -3.77
CA PHE A 299 -31.82 -12.46 -2.62
C PHE A 299 -32.65 -12.61 -1.35
N ARG A 300 -32.20 -13.43 -0.39
CA ARG A 300 -32.92 -13.58 0.87
C ARG A 300 -32.56 -12.47 1.86
N SER A 301 -33.58 -11.80 2.38
CA SER A 301 -33.42 -10.73 3.36
C SER A 301 -32.72 -11.18 4.66
N ASP A 302 -32.99 -12.40 5.14
CA ASP A 302 -32.36 -12.95 6.35
C ASP A 302 -30.84 -13.17 6.19
N LEU A 303 -30.40 -13.60 5.01
CA LEU A 303 -28.98 -13.69 4.67
C LEU A 303 -28.35 -12.32 4.52
N TYR A 304 -29.04 -11.36 3.88
CA TYR A 304 -28.56 -9.99 3.73
C TYR A 304 -28.24 -9.36 5.09
N TYR A 305 -29.19 -9.39 6.05
CA TYR A 305 -28.95 -8.86 7.39
C TYR A 305 -27.85 -9.58 8.17
N ARG A 306 -27.59 -10.87 7.88
CA ARG A 306 -26.51 -11.63 8.51
C ARG A 306 -25.13 -11.27 7.95
N LEU A 307 -25.05 -10.91 6.67
CA LEU A 307 -23.82 -10.48 6.01
C LEU A 307 -23.53 -8.99 6.26
N ASN A 308 -24.57 -8.15 6.27
CA ASN A 308 -24.45 -6.70 6.34
C ASN A 308 -24.34 -6.17 7.79
N VAL A 309 -23.28 -6.56 8.49
CA VAL A 309 -22.96 -6.01 9.83
C VAL A 309 -22.12 -4.73 9.70
N VAL A 310 -21.17 -4.74 8.77
CA VAL A 310 -20.40 -3.56 8.37
C VAL A 310 -20.41 -3.48 6.85
N THR A 311 -20.73 -2.30 6.31
CA THR A 311 -20.71 -2.04 4.86
C THR A 311 -19.49 -1.19 4.51
N LEU A 312 -18.74 -1.60 3.49
CA LEU A 312 -17.65 -0.83 2.90
C LEU A 312 -17.98 -0.53 1.45
N GLU A 313 -18.20 0.75 1.15
CA GLU A 313 -18.49 1.22 -0.20
C GLU A 313 -17.19 1.53 -0.95
N LEU A 314 -17.07 1.00 -2.16
CA LEU A 314 -15.98 1.25 -3.09
C LEU A 314 -16.51 2.10 -4.26
N PRO A 315 -16.19 3.39 -4.31
CA PRO A 315 -16.68 4.25 -5.37
C PRO A 315 -16.11 3.83 -6.73
N PRO A 316 -16.92 3.94 -7.80
CA PRO A 316 -16.44 3.73 -9.15
C PRO A 316 -15.37 4.76 -9.49
N LEU A 317 -14.48 4.40 -10.42
CA LEU A 317 -13.29 5.19 -10.74
C LEU A 317 -13.65 6.60 -11.27
N ARG A 318 -14.80 6.73 -11.95
CA ARG A 318 -15.34 8.01 -12.44
C ARG A 318 -15.71 9.01 -11.34
N GLU A 319 -15.94 8.57 -10.11
CA GLU A 319 -16.25 9.42 -8.94
C GLU A 319 -14.98 9.81 -8.16
N ARG A 320 -13.84 9.17 -8.45
CA ARG A 320 -12.53 9.46 -7.86
C ARG A 320 -11.49 9.72 -8.95
N ARG A 321 -11.79 10.66 -9.85
CA ARG A 321 -10.94 10.94 -11.03
C ARG A 321 -9.52 11.37 -10.67
N GLU A 322 -9.34 12.02 -9.53
CA GLU A 322 -8.02 12.44 -9.02
C GLU A 322 -7.07 11.27 -8.72
N ASP A 323 -7.60 10.05 -8.53
CA ASP A 323 -6.80 8.84 -8.31
C ASP A 323 -6.34 8.18 -9.62
N ILE A 324 -6.93 8.56 -10.78
CA ILE A 324 -6.70 7.88 -12.08
C ILE A 324 -5.23 7.93 -12.48
N LEU A 325 -4.61 9.10 -12.43
CA LEU A 325 -3.22 9.27 -12.87
C LEU A 325 -2.27 8.46 -11.99
N GLN A 326 -2.43 8.54 -10.66
CA GLN A 326 -1.61 7.81 -9.71
C GLN A 326 -1.74 6.29 -9.90
N LEU A 327 -2.97 5.78 -10.08
CA LEU A 327 -3.22 4.37 -10.36
C LEU A 327 -2.61 3.94 -11.69
N PHE A 328 -2.75 4.76 -12.73
CA PHE A 328 -2.21 4.47 -14.05
C PHE A 328 -0.68 4.36 -14.02
N GLU A 329 0.00 5.36 -13.44
CA GLU A 329 1.46 5.36 -13.29
C GLU A 329 1.95 4.16 -12.49
N TYR A 330 1.24 3.79 -11.42
CA TYR A 330 1.55 2.61 -10.64
C TYR A 330 1.48 1.33 -11.50
N PHE A 331 0.38 1.10 -12.22
CA PHE A 331 0.25 -0.08 -13.08
C PHE A 331 1.21 -0.06 -14.26
N LEU A 332 1.54 1.12 -14.79
CA LEU A 332 2.52 1.29 -15.85
C LEU A 332 3.91 0.88 -15.37
N GLN A 333 4.34 1.36 -14.20
CA GLN A 333 5.62 0.98 -13.61
C GLN A 333 5.68 -0.53 -13.32
N GLN A 334 4.64 -1.09 -12.70
CA GLN A 334 4.60 -2.54 -12.46
C GLN A 334 4.65 -3.37 -13.75
N SER A 335 3.92 -2.95 -14.78
CA SER A 335 3.90 -3.64 -16.06
C SER A 335 5.25 -3.52 -16.78
N SER A 336 5.86 -2.33 -16.76
CA SER A 336 7.16 -2.07 -17.39
C SER A 336 8.27 -2.92 -16.73
N LEU A 337 8.28 -3.01 -15.40
CA LEU A 337 9.18 -3.91 -14.66
C LEU A 337 8.96 -5.38 -15.04
N ARG A 338 7.70 -5.82 -15.10
CA ARG A 338 7.36 -7.22 -15.45
C ARG A 338 7.75 -7.57 -16.89
N PHE A 339 7.72 -6.61 -17.79
CA PHE A 339 8.10 -6.79 -19.20
C PHE A 339 9.57 -6.47 -19.49
N ASP A 340 10.35 -6.11 -18.47
CA ASP A 340 11.75 -5.68 -18.60
C ASP A 340 11.93 -4.54 -19.63
N ARG A 341 11.07 -3.52 -19.51
CA ARG A 341 11.05 -2.34 -20.38
C ARG A 341 11.10 -1.06 -19.57
N THR A 342 11.63 -0.02 -20.20
CA THR A 342 11.52 1.34 -19.68
C THR A 342 10.06 1.81 -19.81
N ALA A 343 9.52 2.42 -18.75
CA ALA A 343 8.17 2.97 -18.79
C ALA A 343 8.10 4.10 -19.84
N PRO A 344 7.19 4.04 -20.83
CA PRO A 344 6.98 5.13 -21.76
C PRO A 344 6.52 6.40 -21.05
N GLU A 345 6.96 7.55 -21.55
CA GLU A 345 6.49 8.84 -21.06
C GLU A 345 5.03 9.07 -21.45
N LEU A 346 4.27 9.67 -20.54
CA LEU A 346 2.90 10.08 -20.77
C LEU A 346 2.87 11.39 -21.55
N ASP A 347 2.29 11.38 -22.75
CA ASP A 347 2.00 12.60 -23.48
C ASP A 347 0.70 13.26 -23.00
N ASN A 348 0.57 14.57 -23.25
CA ASN A 348 -0.60 15.35 -22.83
C ASN A 348 -1.91 14.80 -23.43
N GLN A 349 -1.85 14.20 -24.62
CA GLN A 349 -3.03 13.62 -25.28
C GLN A 349 -3.51 12.38 -24.54
N THR A 350 -2.61 11.47 -24.15
CA THR A 350 -2.95 10.29 -23.37
C THR A 350 -3.47 10.68 -21.99
N LEU A 351 -2.84 11.66 -21.34
CA LEU A 351 -3.27 12.16 -20.03
C LEU A 351 -4.71 12.72 -20.10
N SER A 352 -5.01 13.55 -21.10
CA SER A 352 -6.36 14.07 -21.31
C SER A 352 -7.39 12.95 -21.53
N ASN A 353 -7.05 11.94 -22.35
CA ASN A 353 -7.94 10.80 -22.60
C ASN A 353 -8.17 9.96 -21.34
N LEU A 354 -7.14 9.74 -20.50
CA LEU A 354 -7.25 9.01 -19.24
C LEU A 354 -8.24 9.71 -18.29
N MET A 355 -8.20 11.03 -18.21
CA MET A 355 -9.04 11.84 -17.33
C MET A 355 -10.47 12.01 -17.84
N SER A 356 -10.69 11.97 -19.15
CA SER A 356 -12.02 12.12 -19.77
C SER A 356 -12.80 10.81 -19.84
N HIS A 357 -12.14 9.66 -19.81
CA HIS A 357 -12.78 8.35 -19.92
C HIS A 357 -13.64 8.02 -18.69
N ASP A 358 -14.80 7.38 -18.90
CA ASP A 358 -15.75 7.06 -17.81
C ASP A 358 -15.42 5.77 -17.05
N TRP A 359 -14.47 4.98 -17.54
CA TRP A 359 -13.96 3.76 -16.91
C TRP A 359 -15.05 2.77 -16.47
N PRO A 360 -15.89 2.25 -17.40
CA PRO A 360 -16.93 1.27 -17.08
C PRO A 360 -16.38 -0.04 -16.47
N GLY A 361 -15.14 -0.41 -16.78
CA GLY A 361 -14.44 -1.53 -16.14
C GLY A 361 -13.57 -1.13 -14.94
N ASN A 362 -13.68 0.12 -14.48
CA ASN A 362 -13.03 0.67 -13.30
C ASN A 362 -11.49 0.44 -13.30
N VAL A 363 -10.92 0.12 -12.14
CA VAL A 363 -9.48 -0.08 -11.96
C VAL A 363 -8.96 -1.28 -12.78
N ARG A 364 -9.79 -2.30 -13.01
CA ARG A 364 -9.44 -3.46 -13.85
C ARG A 364 -9.19 -3.04 -15.30
N GLU A 365 -10.05 -2.18 -15.84
CA GLU A 365 -9.85 -1.61 -17.18
C GLU A 365 -8.63 -0.71 -17.24
N LEU A 366 -8.46 0.19 -16.26
CA LEU A 366 -7.30 1.07 -16.16
C LEU A 366 -5.98 0.30 -16.16
N ARG A 367 -5.90 -0.79 -15.39
CA ARG A 367 -4.74 -1.69 -15.36
C ARG A 367 -4.45 -2.29 -16.73
N ASN A 368 -5.48 -2.79 -17.43
CA ASN A 368 -5.31 -3.36 -18.78
C ASN A 368 -4.82 -2.30 -19.78
N VAL A 369 -5.28 -1.06 -19.66
CA VAL A 369 -4.82 0.06 -20.49
C VAL A 369 -3.36 0.40 -20.20
N ALA A 370 -2.97 0.48 -18.93
CA ALA A 370 -1.58 0.72 -18.52
C ALA A 370 -0.63 -0.39 -18.97
N GLU A 371 -1.06 -1.65 -18.86
CA GLU A 371 -0.29 -2.82 -19.34
C GLU A 371 -0.05 -2.76 -20.85
N ARG A 372 -1.07 -2.39 -21.63
CA ARG A 372 -0.92 -2.18 -23.08
C ARG A 372 0.01 -1.03 -23.40
N PHE A 373 -0.09 0.08 -22.65
CA PHE A 373 0.78 1.23 -22.82
C PHE A 373 2.24 0.88 -22.54
N ALA A 374 2.52 0.09 -21.50
CA ALA A 374 3.87 -0.43 -21.19
C ALA A 374 4.49 -1.24 -22.34
N LEU A 375 3.66 -1.91 -23.16
CA LEU A 375 4.10 -2.64 -24.35
C LEU A 375 4.37 -1.74 -25.57
N GLY A 376 4.19 -0.42 -25.45
CA GLY A 376 4.31 0.55 -26.54
C GLY A 376 3.07 0.60 -27.45
N LEU A 377 1.93 0.03 -27.01
CA LEU A 377 0.68 0.09 -27.75
C LEU A 377 -0.11 1.35 -27.35
N PRO A 378 -0.97 1.89 -28.24
CA PRO A 378 -1.86 2.99 -27.88
C PRO A 378 -2.76 2.60 -26.68
N ALA A 379 -2.78 3.46 -25.66
CA ALA A 379 -3.62 3.30 -24.47
C ALA A 379 -5.10 3.19 -24.86
N PHE A 380 -5.53 4.08 -25.76
CA PHE A 380 -6.87 4.06 -26.34
C PHE A 380 -6.80 3.67 -27.82
N LYS A 381 -7.78 2.91 -28.30
CA LYS A 381 -7.94 2.73 -29.75
C LYS A 381 -8.20 4.11 -30.34
N LYS A 382 -7.40 4.54 -31.32
CA LYS A 382 -7.76 5.69 -32.15
C LYS A 382 -9.19 5.43 -32.66
N PRO A 383 -10.14 6.38 -32.53
CA PRO A 383 -11.41 6.26 -33.25
C PRO A 383 -11.06 5.99 -34.71
N GLY A 384 -11.68 4.94 -35.27
CA GLY A 384 -11.18 4.24 -36.44
C GLY A 384 -10.77 5.15 -37.59
N ALA A 385 -9.70 4.76 -38.27
CA ALA A 385 -9.28 5.24 -39.58
C ALA A 385 -10.30 4.86 -40.68
N GLY A 386 -11.56 5.27 -40.49
CA GLY A 386 -12.70 5.03 -41.38
C GLY A 386 -13.80 6.11 -41.29
N GLY A 387 -13.63 7.11 -40.43
CA GLY A 387 -14.34 8.39 -40.52
C GLY A 387 -13.29 9.47 -40.63
N SER A 388 -13.45 10.39 -41.59
CA SER A 388 -12.64 11.60 -41.71
C SER A 388 -12.25 12.16 -40.34
N THR A 389 -10.96 12.39 -40.13
CA THR A 389 -10.44 13.26 -39.08
C THR A 389 -11.11 14.64 -39.18
N GLN A 390 -12.27 14.79 -38.56
CA GLN A 390 -12.61 16.03 -37.91
C GLN A 390 -12.01 15.87 -36.52
N GLY A 391 -10.78 16.38 -36.34
CA GLY A 391 -10.40 16.78 -34.99
C GLY A 391 -11.52 17.67 -34.50
N LEU A 392 -12.01 17.43 -33.28
CA LEU A 392 -13.00 18.29 -32.63
C LEU A 392 -12.57 19.72 -32.93
N ALA A 393 -13.41 20.45 -33.69
CA ALA A 393 -13.06 21.81 -34.06
C ALA A 393 -12.77 22.55 -32.75
N PHE A 394 -11.80 23.47 -32.73
CA PHE A 394 -11.46 24.22 -31.52
C PHE A 394 -12.71 24.73 -30.77
N ALA A 395 -13.76 25.10 -31.53
CA ALA A 395 -15.08 25.44 -31.02
C ALA A 395 -15.74 24.34 -30.16
N GLU A 396 -15.75 23.08 -30.61
CA GLU A 396 -16.37 21.94 -29.91
C GLU A 396 -15.58 21.54 -28.65
N ALA A 397 -14.25 21.62 -28.69
CA ALA A 397 -13.40 21.35 -27.53
C ALA A 397 -13.55 22.43 -26.44
N VAL A 398 -13.61 23.70 -26.85
CA VAL A 398 -13.91 24.82 -25.95
C VAL A 398 -15.33 24.69 -25.39
N GLU A 399 -16.29 24.27 -26.21
CA GLU A 399 -17.68 24.09 -25.80
C GLU A 399 -17.84 22.98 -24.75
N ALA A 400 -17.14 21.84 -24.92
CA ALA A 400 -17.12 20.75 -23.95
C ALA A 400 -16.45 21.17 -22.62
N PHE A 401 -15.33 21.91 -22.70
CA PHE A 401 -14.66 22.44 -21.51
C PHE A 401 -15.52 23.46 -20.77
N GLU A 402 -16.13 24.40 -21.50
CA GLU A 402 -17.07 25.36 -20.91
C GLU A 402 -18.25 24.66 -20.25
N ARG A 403 -18.85 23.65 -20.90
CA ARG A 403 -19.98 22.90 -20.35
C ARG A 403 -19.62 22.23 -19.03
N ASN A 404 -18.46 21.59 -18.93
CA ASN A 404 -18.02 20.91 -17.71
C ASN A 404 -17.75 21.92 -16.58
N LEU A 405 -17.04 23.02 -16.89
CA LEU A 405 -16.74 24.08 -15.92
C LEU A 405 -18.02 24.70 -15.34
N LEU A 406 -19.02 24.92 -16.19
CA LEU A 406 -20.33 25.44 -15.81
C LEU A 406 -21.14 24.45 -14.97
N SER A 407 -21.09 23.15 -15.32
CA SER A 407 -21.77 22.09 -14.59
C SER A 407 -21.21 21.95 -13.16
N ASP A 408 -19.88 21.91 -13.02
CA ASP A 408 -19.21 21.78 -11.71
C ASP A 408 -19.52 22.97 -10.80
N ALA A 409 -19.46 24.20 -11.33
CA ALA A 409 -19.76 25.41 -10.57
C ALA A 409 -21.23 25.47 -10.11
N LEU A 410 -22.17 25.03 -10.96
CA LEU A 410 -23.58 24.93 -10.59
C LEU A 410 -23.82 23.87 -9.52
N GLN A 411 -23.14 22.73 -9.59
CA GLN A 411 -23.27 21.65 -8.62
C GLN A 411 -22.72 22.07 -7.24
N ARG A 412 -21.57 22.74 -7.19
CA ARG A 412 -20.99 23.30 -5.94
C ARG A 412 -21.84 24.42 -5.34
N SER A 413 -22.49 25.20 -6.18
CA SER A 413 -23.38 26.30 -5.77
C SER A 413 -24.82 25.85 -5.52
N GLY A 414 -25.12 24.54 -5.54
CA GLY A 414 -26.46 24.01 -5.30
C GLY A 414 -27.54 24.55 -6.26
N GLY A 415 -27.17 24.84 -7.51
CA GLY A 415 -28.06 25.43 -8.51
C GLY A 415 -28.26 26.95 -8.39
N ASN A 416 -27.61 27.62 -7.43
CA ASN A 416 -27.71 29.08 -7.30
C ASN A 416 -26.83 29.81 -8.33
N LEU A 417 -27.46 30.25 -9.42
CA LEU A 417 -26.84 31.05 -10.49
C LEU A 417 -26.08 32.30 -10.00
N THR A 418 -26.47 32.91 -8.87
CA THR A 418 -25.80 34.11 -8.36
C THR A 418 -24.44 33.75 -7.77
N GLN A 419 -24.37 32.67 -7.02
CA GLN A 419 -23.15 32.18 -6.37
C GLN A 419 -22.18 31.59 -7.41
N ALA A 420 -22.70 30.80 -8.35
CA ALA A 420 -21.92 30.25 -9.46
C ALA A 420 -21.32 31.37 -10.35
N SER A 421 -22.05 32.48 -10.57
CA SER A 421 -21.53 33.60 -11.35
C SER A 421 -20.37 34.33 -10.67
N GLN A 422 -20.38 34.43 -9.34
CA GLN A 422 -19.30 35.02 -8.55
C GLN A 422 -18.07 34.12 -8.52
N GLU A 423 -18.24 32.81 -8.36
CA GLU A 423 -17.16 31.83 -8.40
C GLU A 423 -16.44 31.81 -9.76
N LEU A 424 -17.20 31.86 -10.84
CA LEU A 424 -16.68 31.84 -12.21
C LEU A 424 -16.18 33.21 -12.71
N GLY A 425 -16.34 34.27 -11.92
CA GLY A 425 -15.93 35.62 -12.28
C GLY A 425 -16.65 36.17 -13.53
N MET A 426 -17.89 35.77 -13.77
CA MET A 426 -18.64 36.13 -14.97
C MET A 426 -19.99 36.79 -14.65
N ALA A 427 -20.50 37.61 -15.58
CA ALA A 427 -21.80 38.25 -15.38
C ALA A 427 -22.94 37.22 -15.35
N LYS A 428 -23.90 37.41 -14.42
CA LYS A 428 -25.04 36.50 -14.22
C LYS A 428 -25.88 36.28 -15.47
N THR A 429 -26.03 37.29 -16.32
CA THR A 429 -26.74 37.19 -17.61
C THR A 429 -25.99 36.29 -18.60
N THR A 430 -24.68 36.45 -18.72
CA THR A 430 -23.82 35.60 -19.55
C THR A 430 -23.81 34.14 -19.08
N LEU A 431 -23.80 33.93 -17.76
CA LEU A 431 -23.92 32.59 -17.18
C LEU A 431 -25.26 31.95 -17.54
N PHE A 432 -26.36 32.68 -17.35
CA PHE A 432 -27.71 32.20 -17.67
C PHE A 432 -27.85 31.79 -19.15
N ASP A 433 -27.35 32.60 -20.07
CA ASP A 433 -27.40 32.31 -21.51
C ASP A 433 -26.57 31.06 -21.87
N LYS A 434 -25.40 30.88 -21.24
CA LYS A 434 -24.57 29.68 -21.44
C LYS A 434 -25.19 28.42 -20.84
N VAL A 435 -25.79 28.51 -19.65
CA VAL A 435 -26.50 27.39 -19.02
C VAL A 435 -27.68 26.95 -19.88
N LYS A 436 -28.44 27.91 -20.43
CA LYS A 436 -29.53 27.64 -21.37
C LYS A 436 -29.03 27.04 -22.69
N LYS A 437 -27.93 27.57 -23.25
CA LYS A 437 -27.29 27.06 -24.47
C LYS A 437 -26.86 25.60 -24.31
N TYR A 438 -26.35 25.21 -23.14
CA TYR A 438 -25.82 23.87 -22.87
C TYR A 438 -26.82 22.91 -22.22
N GLY A 439 -28.07 23.34 -22.01
CA GLY A 439 -29.11 22.50 -21.41
C GLY A 439 -28.78 22.05 -19.98
N LEU A 440 -28.04 22.86 -19.22
CA LEU A 440 -27.57 22.54 -17.85
C LEU A 440 -28.60 22.90 -16.77
N SER A 441 -29.89 22.97 -17.12
CA SER A 441 -30.97 23.29 -16.18
C SER A 441 -31.54 22.02 -15.55
N HIS A 442 -31.43 21.90 -14.22
CA HIS A 442 -32.30 21.06 -13.39
C HIS A 442 -33.39 21.90 -12.75
#